data_AF-A0A938KAL6-F1
#
_entry.id   AF-A0A938KAL6-F1
#
_cell.length_a   1.000
_cell.length_b   1.000
_cell.length_c   1.000
_cell.angle_alpha   90.00
_cell.angle_beta   90.00
_cell.angle_gamma   90.00
#
_symmetry.space_group_name_H-M   'P 1'
#
loop_
_entity.id
_entity.type
_entity.pdbx_description
1 polymer ?
#
loop_
_entity_poly.entity_id
_entity_poly.type
_entity_poly.pdbx_seq_one_letter_code
_entity_poly.pdbx_strand_id
1 'polypeptide(L)' 'MKRAPLTYRLPPWTKEQLARIREIERDYHVRAFGEELARVNLDMTKEERHRYLAWMRKTARAHGVKIGRSRPPYGDES' A
#
# COMPACT_ATOMS: atom_id res chain seq x y z
N MET A 1 -4.40 -32.62 -18.30
CA MET A 1 -3.73 -31.38 -18.73
C MET A 1 -2.57 -31.11 -17.78
N LYS A 2 -1.31 -31.07 -18.27
CA LYS A 2 -0.16 -30.68 -17.45
C LYS A 2 -0.25 -29.16 -17.20
N ARG A 3 -0.47 -28.73 -15.96
CA ARG A 3 -0.44 -27.30 -15.60
C ARG A 3 0.99 -26.77 -15.80
N ALA A 4 1.12 -25.58 -16.40
CA ALA A 4 2.43 -24.93 -16.53
C ALA A 4 3.07 -24.74 -15.15
N PRO A 5 4.40 -24.89 -15.01
CA PRO A 5 5.06 -24.74 -13.73
C PRO A 5 4.82 -23.33 -13.16
N LEU A 6 4.50 -23.26 -11.86
CA LEU A 6 4.28 -22.02 -11.09
C LEU A 6 5.52 -21.11 -11.02
N THR A 7 6.66 -21.57 -11.52
CA THR A 7 7.89 -20.78 -11.57
C THR A 7 7.82 -19.82 -12.75
N TYR A 8 7.10 -18.72 -12.58
CA TYR A 8 7.22 -17.56 -13.46
C TYR A 8 8.60 -16.96 -13.24
N ARG A 9 9.63 -17.48 -13.94
CA ARG A 9 10.92 -16.78 -14.05
C ARG A 9 10.64 -15.54 -14.89
N LEU A 10 10.35 -14.43 -14.23
CA LEU A 10 10.24 -13.13 -14.89
C LEU A 10 11.55 -12.90 -15.66
N PRO A 11 11.48 -12.51 -16.95
CA PRO A 11 12.65 -12.04 -17.67
C PRO A 11 13.32 -10.93 -16.85
N PRO A 12 14.66 -10.83 -16.83
CA PRO A 12 15.32 -9.72 -16.14
C PRO A 12 14.88 -8.42 -16.81
N TRP A 13 14.08 -7.62 -16.10
CA TRP A 13 13.65 -6.32 -16.58
C TRP A 13 14.82 -5.33 -16.58
N THR A 14 14.90 -4.53 -17.63
CA THR A 14 15.80 -3.38 -17.71
C THR A 14 15.42 -2.33 -16.65
N LYS A 15 16.35 -1.41 -16.35
CA LYS A 15 16.07 -0.33 -15.40
C LYS A 15 14.92 0.57 -15.86
N GLU A 16 14.81 0.77 -17.17
CA GLU A 16 13.77 1.55 -17.84
C GLU A 16 12.40 0.88 -17.70
N GLN A 17 12.34 -0.44 -17.88
CA GLN A 17 11.12 -1.21 -17.66
C GLN A 17 10.68 -1.16 -16.19
N LEU A 18 11.62 -1.28 -15.24
CA LEU A 18 11.32 -1.16 -13.81
C LEU A 18 10.81 0.24 -13.44
N ALA A 19 11.42 1.29 -14.00
CA ALA A 19 10.96 2.66 -13.81
C ALA A 19 9.52 2.83 -14.35
N ARG A 20 9.24 2.30 -15.54
CA ARG A 20 7.91 2.36 -16.13
C ARG A 20 6.86 1.61 -15.31
N ILE A 21 7.20 0.45 -14.75
CA ILE A 21 6.30 -0.31 -13.87
C ILE A 21 5.98 0.50 -12.61
N ARG A 22 6.97 1.16 -12.00
CA ARG A 22 6.76 2.03 -10.83
C ARG A 22 5.85 3.22 -11.14
N GLU A 23 5.99 3.83 -12.31
CA GLU A 23 5.07 4.89 -12.76
C GLU A 23 3.63 4.37 -12.85
N ILE A 24 3.42 3.22 -13.51
CA ILE A 24 2.10 2.62 -13.66
C ILE A 24 1.47 2.31 -12.30
N GLU A 25 2.28 1.75 -11.38
CA GLU A 25 1.84 1.44 -10.02
C GLU A 25 1.45 2.71 -9.24
N ARG A 26 2.25 3.78 -9.38
CA ARG A 26 1.96 5.07 -8.76
C ARG A 26 0.70 5.70 -9.32
N ASP A 27 0.54 5.74 -10.64
CA ASP A 27 -0.64 6.30 -11.30
C ASP A 27 -1.92 5.56 -10.92
N TYR A 28 -1.83 4.23 -10.79
CA TYR A 28 -2.94 3.44 -10.27
C TYR A 28 -3.28 3.83 -8.83
N HIS A 29 -2.29 3.91 -7.93
CA HIS A 29 -2.54 4.25 -6.53
C HIS A 29 -3.12 5.65 -6.37
N VAL A 30 -2.62 6.64 -7.12
CA VAL A 30 -3.15 8.00 -7.11
C VAL A 30 -4.62 8.00 -7.54
N ARG A 31 -4.97 7.33 -8.65
CA ARG A 31 -6.36 7.28 -9.12
C ARG A 31 -7.30 6.52 -8.19
N ALA A 32 -6.82 5.43 -7.59
CA ALA A 32 -7.66 4.55 -6.76
C ALA A 32 -7.82 5.05 -5.32
N PHE A 33 -6.78 5.65 -4.73
CA PHE A 33 -6.72 5.95 -3.29
C PHE A 33 -6.36 7.41 -2.98
N GLY A 34 -6.01 8.20 -3.99
CA GLY A 34 -5.54 9.57 -3.82
C GLY A 34 -4.03 9.66 -3.57
N GLU A 35 -3.50 10.88 -3.72
CA GLU A 35 -2.05 11.15 -3.69
C GLU A 35 -1.39 10.79 -2.35
N GLU A 36 -2.05 11.07 -1.23
CA GLU A 36 -1.46 10.87 0.08
C GLU A 36 -1.30 9.38 0.42
N LEU A 37 -2.29 8.54 0.07
CA LEU A 37 -2.16 7.10 0.25
C LEU A 37 -1.16 6.48 -0.72
N ALA A 38 -1.05 7.01 -1.95
CA ALA A 38 0.00 6.59 -2.88
C ALA A 38 1.40 6.86 -2.29
N ARG A 39 1.64 8.06 -1.78
CA ARG A 39 2.89 8.45 -1.14
C ARG A 39 3.23 7.58 0.07
N VAL A 40 2.26 7.33 0.95
CA VAL A 40 2.45 6.50 2.15
C VAL A 40 2.73 5.03 1.80
N ASN A 41 2.14 4.53 0.71
CA ASN A 41 2.28 3.13 0.31
C ASN A 41 3.51 2.83 -0.55
N LEU A 42 3.93 3.78 -1.41
CA LEU A 42 4.97 3.54 -2.41
C LEU A 42 6.29 4.23 -2.09
N ASP A 43 6.25 5.39 -1.44
CA ASP A 43 7.45 6.23 -1.27
C ASP A 43 8.05 6.12 0.15
N MET A 44 7.23 5.76 1.15
CA MET A 44 7.68 5.61 2.53
C MET A 44 8.25 4.21 2.82
N THR A 45 9.33 4.18 3.60
CA THR A 45 9.76 2.98 4.32
C THR A 45 8.69 2.52 5.32
N LYS A 46 8.82 1.28 5.80
CA LYS A 46 7.92 0.72 6.81
C LYS A 46 7.94 1.55 8.10
N GLU A 47 9.12 1.98 8.52
CA GLU A 47 9.34 2.77 9.72
C GLU A 47 8.68 4.16 9.59
N GLU A 48 8.84 4.81 8.43
CA GLU A 48 8.17 6.09 8.13
C GLU A 48 6.66 5.95 8.10
N ARG A 49 6.14 4.91 7.45
CA ARG A 49 4.70 4.61 7.43
C ARG A 49 4.16 4.44 8.84
N HIS A 50 4.85 3.69 9.70
CA HIS A 50 4.44 3.52 11.09
C HIS A 50 4.42 4.85 11.86
N ARG A 51 5.45 5.69 11.71
CA ARG A 51 5.49 7.02 12.33
C ARG A 51 4.34 7.90 11.83
N TYR A 52 4.10 7.90 10.53
CA TYR A 52 3.02 8.66 9.90
C TYR A 52 1.64 8.23 10.42
N LEU A 53 1.36 6.92 10.46
CA LEU A 53 0.11 6.38 11.00
C LEU A 53 -0.06 6.68 12.50
N ALA A 54 1.01 6.65 13.28
CA ALA A 54 0.97 7.02 14.69
C ALA A 54 0.62 8.51 14.86
N TRP A 55 1.22 9.37 14.05
CA TRP A 55 0.89 10.80 14.01
C TRP A 55 -0.57 11.03 13.62
N MET A 56 -1.07 10.40 12.55
CA MET A 56 -2.48 10.52 12.13
C MET A 56 -3.44 10.15 13.27
N ARG A 57 -3.19 9.03 13.96
CA ARG A 57 -4.02 8.59 15.09
C ARG A 57 -3.98 9.59 16.25
N LYS A 58 -2.80 10.15 16.56
CA LYS A 58 -2.65 11.16 17.62
C LYS A 58 -3.43 12.43 17.26
N THR A 59 -3.28 12.92 16.04
CA THR A 59 -3.97 14.11 15.52
C THR A 59 -5.48 13.89 15.52
N ALA A 60 -5.96 12.76 15.01
CA ALA A 60 -7.38 12.40 15.02
C ALA A 60 -7.98 12.43 16.44
N ARG A 61 -7.29 11.85 17.42
CA ARG A 61 -7.71 11.89 18.84
C ARG A 61 -7.75 13.31 19.39
N ALA A 62 -6.72 14.12 19.09
CA ALA A 62 -6.66 15.52 19.55
C ALA A 62 -7.83 16.36 19.01
N HIS A 63 -8.32 16.04 17.81
CA HIS A 63 -9.48 16.69 17.20
C HIS A 63 -10.83 16.01 17.51
N GLY A 64 -10.87 15.08 18.48
CA GLY A 64 -12.12 14.44 18.91
C GLY A 64 -12.71 13.46 17.89
N VAL A 65 -11.94 13.03 16.89
CA VAL A 65 -12.39 12.01 15.93
C VAL A 65 -12.58 10.69 16.68
N LYS A 66 -13.82 10.19 16.71
CA LYS A 66 -14.15 8.89 17.27
C LYS A 66 -13.64 7.81 16.32
N ILE A 67 -12.48 7.24 16.63
CA ILE A 67 -11.97 6.05 15.92
C ILE A 67 -12.84 4.87 16.37
N GLY A 68 -13.97 4.66 15.71
CA GLY A 68 -14.79 3.48 15.93
C GLY A 68 -13.96 2.23 15.66
N ARG A 69 -14.15 1.18 16.48
CA ARG A 69 -13.75 -0.17 16.08
C ARG A 69 -14.73 -0.60 14.99
N SER A 70 -14.54 -0.16 13.74
CA SER A 70 -15.12 -0.93 12.65
C SER A 70 -14.32 -2.22 12.61
N ARG A 71 -14.94 -3.31 13.11
CA ARG A 71 -14.45 -4.66 12.86
C ARG A 71 -14.07 -4.74 11.37
N PRO A 72 -12.85 -5.16 11.01
CA PRO A 72 -12.51 -5.33 9.61
C PRO A 72 -13.59 -6.22 8.95
N PRO A 73 -13.98 -5.98 7.69
CA PRO A 73 -15.02 -6.75 7.01
C PRO A 73 -14.68 -8.24 6.88
N TYR A 74 -13.43 -8.61 7.16
CA TYR A 74 -12.98 -9.98 7.35
C TYR A 74 -12.71 -10.16 8.85
N GLY A 75 -13.58 -10.94 9.50
CA GLY A 75 -13.61 -11.11 10.95
C GLY A 75 -12.34 -11.71 11.54
N ASP A 76 -12.19 -11.54 12.86
CA ASP A 76 -11.24 -12.28 13.70
C ASP A 76 -11.32 -13.78 13.39
N GLU A 77 -10.27 -14.31 12.76
CA GLU A 77 -9.92 -15.72 12.92
C GLU A 77 -9.02 -15.82 14.16
N SER A 78 -9.69 -16.09 15.28
CA SER A 78 -9.24 -16.73 16.54
C SER A 78 -7.87 -16.37 17.12
#